data_AF-A0A522E4Y3-F1
#
_entry.id   AF-A0A522E4Y3-F1
#
_cell.length_a   1.000
_cell.length_b   1.000
_cell.length_c   1.000
_cell.angle_alpha   90.00
_cell.angle_beta   90.00
_cell.angle_gamma   90.00
#
_symmetry.space_group_name_H-M   'P 1'
#
loop_
_entity.id
_entity.type
_entity.pdbx_description
1 polymer ?
#
loop_
_entity_poly.entity_id
_entity_poly.type
_entity_poly.pdbx_seq_one_letter_code
_entity_poly.pdbx_strand_id
1 'polypeptide(L)'
;SVSPFVGLFGTVWGIMGALTSISKSGSASLDVVAGPIGEALIATAVGIAVAVPAVIAYNFFIRRNKVAWASLDDFAIDFVHLALKTSFIIRRPAPKLAASSRIGEVPVKDYGIKNNEELHAKGAQA
;
A
#
# COMPACT_ATOMS: atom_id res chain seq x y z
N SER A 1 -1.10 -8.73 -10.97
CA SER A 1 -1.42 -10.17 -11.06
C SER A 1 -2.56 -10.39 -12.05
N VAL A 2 -2.28 -10.36 -13.35
CA VAL A 2 -3.31 -10.47 -14.41
C VAL A 2 -3.15 -11.77 -15.22
N SER A 3 -1.94 -12.34 -15.25
CA SER A 3 -1.58 -13.52 -16.07
C SER A 3 -2.54 -14.72 -16.00
N PRO A 4 -3.02 -15.20 -14.82
CA PRO A 4 -3.96 -16.32 -14.79
C PRO A 4 -5.35 -15.97 -15.33
N PHE A 5 -5.78 -14.70 -15.22
CA PHE A 5 -7.08 -14.26 -15.72
C PHE A 5 -7.11 -14.21 -17.25
N VAL A 6 -5.97 -14.00 -17.91
CA VAL A 6 -5.85 -14.08 -19.38
C VAL A 6 -6.13 -15.50 -19.88
N GLY A 7 -5.63 -16.52 -19.18
CA GLY A 7 -5.90 -17.93 -19.51
C GLY A 7 -7.37 -18.32 -19.31
N LEU A 8 -7.97 -17.85 -18.22
CA LEU A 8 -9.41 -18.03 -17.94
C LEU A 8 -10.29 -17.32 -18.98
N PHE A 9 -9.91 -16.13 -19.43
CA PHE A 9 -10.64 -15.44 -20.50
C PHE A 9 -10.61 -16.25 -21.81
N GLY A 10 -9.45 -16.81 -22.17
CA GLY A 10 -9.31 -17.65 -23.35
C GLY A 10 -10.17 -18.91 -23.30
N THR A 11 -10.30 -19.56 -22.13
CA THR A 11 -11.18 -20.73 -21.98
C THR A 11 -12.65 -20.36 -22.15
N VAL A 12 -13.08 -19.25 -21.54
CA VAL A 12 -14.46 -18.76 -21.65
C VAL A 12 -14.79 -18.41 -23.10
N TRP A 13 -13.87 -17.76 -23.81
CA TRP A 13 -14.06 -17.42 -25.21
C TRP A 13 -14.16 -18.65 -26.12
N GLY A 14 -13.27 -19.63 -25.94
CA GLY A 14 -13.28 -20.89 -26.70
C GLY A 14 -14.55 -21.70 -26.48
N ILE A 15 -15.01 -21.82 -25.23
CA ILE A 15 -16.25 -22.50 -24.89
C ILE A 15 -17.47 -21.76 -25.46
N MET A 16 -17.50 -20.42 -25.39
CA MET A 16 -18.56 -19.63 -26.02
C MET A 16 -18.64 -19.87 -27.53
N GLY A 17 -17.48 -19.92 -28.21
CA GLY A 17 -17.41 -20.23 -29.64
C GLY A 17 -17.99 -21.61 -29.95
N ALA A 18 -17.67 -22.62 -29.13
CA ALA A 18 -18.20 -23.98 -29.25
C ALA A 18 -19.72 -24.03 -29.04
N LEU A 19 -20.22 -23.37 -27.99
CA LEU A 19 -21.66 -23.33 -27.72
C LEU A 19 -22.43 -22.58 -28.82
N THR A 20 -21.80 -21.58 -29.44
CA THR A 20 -22.37 -20.84 -30.57
C THR A 20 -22.40 -21.67 -31.87
N SER A 21 -21.43 -22.56 -32.09
CA SER A 21 -21.47 -23.48 -33.23
C SER A 21 -22.53 -24.56 -33.05
N ILE A 22 -22.62 -25.14 -31.85
CA ILE A 22 -23.63 -26.15 -31.49
C ILE A 22 -25.05 -25.58 -31.59
N SER A 23 -25.27 -24.34 -31.15
CA SER A 23 -26.59 -23.71 -31.23
C SER A 23 -27.03 -23.43 -32.67
N LYS A 24 -26.08 -23.21 -33.60
CA LYS A 24 -26.36 -23.05 -35.04
C LYS A 24 -26.55 -24.39 -35.76
N SER A 25 -25.78 -25.42 -35.40
CA SER A 25 -25.83 -26.74 -36.04
C SER A 25 -26.93 -27.65 -35.48
N GLY A 26 -27.47 -27.33 -34.29
CA GLY A 26 -28.53 -28.10 -33.63
C GLY A 26 -28.10 -29.49 -33.15
N SER A 27 -26.83 -29.87 -33.33
CA SER A 27 -26.29 -31.18 -32.93
C SER A 27 -25.04 -31.01 -32.09
N ALA A 28 -25.08 -31.59 -30.89
CA ALA A 28 -23.97 -31.64 -29.95
C ALA A 28 -23.25 -33.01 -30.08
N SER A 29 -22.51 -33.19 -31.17
CA SER A 29 -21.64 -34.36 -31.32
C SER A 29 -20.26 -34.10 -30.73
N LEU A 30 -19.63 -35.11 -30.13
CA LEU A 30 -18.31 -35.04 -29.49
C LEU A 30 -17.24 -34.43 -30.41
N ASP A 31 -17.27 -34.73 -31.70
CA ASP A 31 -16.36 -34.15 -32.71
C ASP A 31 -16.44 -32.63 -32.78
N VAL A 32 -17.61 -32.04 -32.55
CA VAL A 32 -17.83 -30.59 -32.63
C VAL A 32 -17.27 -29.88 -31.38
N VAL A 33 -17.18 -30.58 -30.25
CA VAL A 33 -16.79 -29.98 -28.96
C VAL A 33 -15.32 -30.27 -28.59
N ALA A 34 -14.74 -31.36 -29.10
CA ALA A 34 -13.38 -31.77 -28.76
C ALA A 34 -12.30 -30.72 -29.14
N GLY A 35 -12.43 -30.06 -30.29
CA GLY A 35 -11.49 -29.04 -30.76
C GLY A 35 -11.43 -27.80 -29.84
N PRO A 36 -12.55 -27.08 -29.65
CA PRO A 36 -12.56 -25.86 -28.82
C PRO A 36 -12.18 -26.09 -27.35
N ILE A 37 -12.48 -27.27 -26.79
CA ILE A 37 -12.07 -27.62 -25.43
C ILE A 37 -10.54 -27.76 -25.35
N GLY A 38 -9.90 -28.34 -26.37
CA GLY A 38 -8.44 -28.43 -26.44
C GLY A 38 -7.76 -27.05 -26.48
N GLU A 39 -8.30 -26.12 -27.27
CA GLU A 39 -7.81 -24.73 -27.34
C GLU A 39 -7.96 -24.01 -25.99
N ALA A 40 -9.06 -24.23 -25.28
CA ALA A 40 -9.28 -23.70 -23.95
C ALA A 40 -8.23 -24.21 -22.93
N LEU A 41 -7.88 -25.50 -22.98
CA LEU A 41 -6.86 -26.07 -22.09
C LEU A 41 -5.48 -25.46 -22.33
N ILE A 42 -5.12 -25.19 -23.58
CA ILE A 42 -3.85 -24.54 -23.94
C ILE A 42 -3.82 -23.11 -23.39
N ALA A 43 -4.92 -22.35 -23.47
CA ALA A 43 -4.99 -21.00 -22.91
C ALA A 43 -4.71 -20.98 -21.39
N THR A 44 -5.19 -21.99 -20.66
CA THR A 44 -4.90 -22.14 -19.22
C THR A 44 -3.44 -22.49 -18.97
N ALA A 45 -2.88 -23.43 -19.74
CA ALA A 45 -1.48 -23.82 -19.62
C ALA A 45 -0.54 -22.63 -19.84
N VAL A 46 -0.84 -21.77 -20.83
CA VAL A 46 -0.09 -20.55 -21.10
C VAL A 46 -0.22 -19.54 -19.95
N GLY A 47 -1.44 -19.33 -19.43
CA GLY A 47 -1.67 -18.44 -18.30
C GLY A 47 -0.86 -18.83 -17.06
N ILE A 48 -0.77 -20.13 -16.77
CA ILE A 48 0.03 -20.67 -15.66
C ILE A 48 1.53 -20.55 -15.95
N ALA A 49 1.97 -20.89 -17.16
CA ALA A 49 3.37 -20.81 -17.56
C ALA A 49 3.94 -19.40 -17.43
N VAL A 50 3.14 -18.37 -17.67
CA VAL A 50 3.52 -16.96 -17.47
C VAL A 50 3.36 -16.52 -16.00
N ALA A 51 2.37 -17.04 -15.27
CA ALA A 51 2.09 -16.63 -13.89
C ALA A 51 3.18 -17.07 -12.90
N VAL A 52 3.67 -18.31 -13.00
CA VAL A 52 4.64 -18.86 -12.03
C VAL A 52 5.95 -18.08 -12.00
N PRO A 53 6.62 -17.81 -13.14
CA PRO A 53 7.86 -17.04 -13.15
C PRO A 53 7.65 -15.60 -12.67
N ALA A 54 6.52 -14.99 -13.03
CA ALA A 54 6.21 -13.61 -12.62
C ALA A 54 6.10 -13.48 -11.09
N VAL A 55 5.50 -14.46 -10.42
CA VAL A 55 5.38 -14.48 -8.95
C VAL A 55 6.75 -14.68 -8.28
N ILE A 56 7.59 -15.58 -8.82
CA ILE A 56 8.95 -15.81 -8.31
C ILE A 56 9.77 -14.52 -8.41
N ALA A 57 9.76 -13.86 -9.57
CA ALA A 57 10.46 -12.61 -9.80
C ALA A 57 9.98 -11.51 -8.83
N TYR A 58 8.66 -11.36 -8.68
CA TYR A 58 8.09 -10.39 -7.74
C TYR A 58 8.59 -10.60 -6.31
N ASN A 59 8.56 -11.85 -5.83
CA ASN A 59 9.02 -12.16 -4.48
C ASN A 59 10.53 -11.89 -4.31
N PHE A 60 11.33 -12.21 -5.34
CA PHE A 60 12.76 -11.91 -5.35
C PHE A 60 13.04 -10.40 -5.24
N PHE A 61 12.34 -9.58 -6.03
CA PHE A 61 12.50 -8.13 -5.98
C PHE A 61 12.03 -7.52 -4.65
N ILE A 62 10.91 -8.00 -4.09
CA ILE A 62 10.43 -7.56 -2.77
C ILE A 62 11.48 -7.83 -1.70
N ARG A 63 12.09 -9.02 -1.69
CA ARG A 63 13.14 -9.36 -0.73
C ARG A 63 14.34 -8.43 -0.87
N ARG A 64 14.79 -8.18 -2.10
CA ARG A 64 15.92 -7.29 -2.37
C ARG A 64 15.64 -5.84 -1.99
N ASN A 65 14.43 -5.37 -2.28
CA ASN A 65 13.96 -4.04 -1.91
C ASN A 65 13.97 -3.86 -0.40
N LYS A 66 13.45 -4.83 0.37
CA LYS A 66 13.48 -4.78 1.85
C LYS A 66 14.89 -4.64 2.41
N VAL A 67 15.87 -5.34 1.83
CA VAL A 67 17.28 -5.21 2.26
C VAL A 67 17.80 -3.80 1.94
N ALA A 68 17.51 -3.27 0.77
CA ALA A 68 17.91 -1.90 0.41
C ALA A 68 17.27 -0.86 1.34
N TRP A 69 15.99 -1.01 1.68
CA TRP A 69 15.32 -0.15 2.65
C TRP A 69 15.95 -0.21 4.03
N ALA A 70 16.27 -1.42 4.52
CA ALA A 70 16.94 -1.57 5.81
C ALA A 70 18.30 -0.85 5.84
N SER A 71 19.11 -0.99 4.78
CA SER A 71 20.39 -0.29 4.69
C SER A 71 20.26 1.23 4.64
N LEU A 72 19.21 1.75 4.01
CA LEU A 72 18.92 3.20 3.99
C LEU A 72 18.50 3.70 5.37
N ASP A 73 17.72 2.90 6.12
CA ASP A 73 17.29 3.22 7.48
C ASP A 73 18.48 3.23 8.44
N ASP A 74 19.36 2.22 8.35
CA ASP A 74 20.61 2.16 9.11
C ASP A 74 21.49 3.40 8.82
N PHE A 75 21.64 3.75 7.54
CA PHE A 75 22.39 4.95 7.14
C PHE A 75 21.78 6.24 7.69
N ALA A 76 20.44 6.38 7.67
CA ALA A 76 19.76 7.55 8.19
C ALA A 76 19.98 7.71 9.71
N ILE A 77 19.94 6.60 10.45
CA ILE A 77 20.22 6.58 11.90
C ILE A 77 21.66 7.03 12.16
N ASP A 78 22.63 6.45 11.45
CA ASP A 78 24.04 6.81 11.60
C ASP A 78 24.30 8.29 11.26
N PHE A 79 23.66 8.78 10.21
CA PHE A 79 23.73 10.19 9.82
C PHE A 79 23.17 11.12 10.91
N VAL A 80 22.01 10.79 11.48
CA VAL A 80 21.41 11.58 12.58
C VAL A 80 22.30 11.55 13.82
N HIS A 81 22.84 10.39 14.18
CA HIS A 81 23.79 10.27 15.29
C HIS A 81 25.03 11.14 15.08
N LEU A 82 25.59 11.15 13.87
CA LEU A 82 26.74 11.99 13.54
C LEU A 82 26.39 13.49 13.58
N ALA A 83 25.24 13.87 13.03
CA ALA A 83 24.78 15.27 13.02
C ALA A 83 24.55 15.81 14.44
N LEU A 84 23.97 15.00 15.33
CA LEU A 84 23.77 15.33 16.74
C LEU A 84 25.11 15.41 17.49
N LYS A 85 26.03 14.45 17.25
CA LYS A 85 27.36 14.43 17.87
C LYS A 85 28.22 15.63 17.46
N THR A 86 28.01 16.17 16.26
CA THR A 86 28.72 17.35 15.73
C THR A 86 28.02 18.66 16.11
N SER A 87 27.02 18.62 17.01
CA SER A 87 26.25 19.78 17.48
C SER A 87 25.79 20.69 16.34
N PHE A 88 25.17 20.12 15.30
CA PHE A 88 24.55 20.90 14.24
C PHE A 88 23.24 21.52 14.75
N ILE A 89 23.34 22.65 15.44
CA ILE A 89 22.19 23.46 15.84
C ILE A 89 21.60 24.09 14.58
N ILE A 90 20.53 23.50 14.02
CA ILE A 90 19.71 24.21 13.04
C ILE A 90 19.02 25.35 13.77
N ARG A 91 19.63 26.53 13.68
CA ARG A 91 19.04 27.79 14.16
C ARG A 91 17.80 28.06 13.29
N ARG A 92 16.63 27.57 13.71
CA ARG A 92 15.35 27.96 13.08
C ARG A 92 15.30 29.50 13.12
N PRO A 93 15.27 30.20 11.98
CA PRO A 93 15.00 31.62 12.02
C PRO A 93 13.65 31.78 12.71
N ALA A 94 13.62 32.53 13.81
CA ALA A 94 12.38 32.83 14.52
C ALA A 94 11.35 33.30 13.48
N PRO A 95 10.11 32.80 13.50
CA PRO A 95 9.09 33.26 12.58
C PRO A 95 9.07 34.77 12.71
N LYS A 96 9.34 35.48 11.60
CA LYS A 96 9.12 36.92 11.57
C LYS A 96 7.65 37.07 11.85
N LEU A 97 7.30 37.46 13.08
CA LEU A 97 6.00 37.98 13.42
C LEU A 97 5.89 39.21 12.52
N ALA A 98 5.36 39.01 11.31
CA ALA A 98 5.05 40.08 10.40
C ALA A 98 4.22 41.04 11.22
N ALA A 99 4.72 42.27 11.36
CA ALA A 99 4.07 43.31 12.14
C ALA A 99 2.60 43.34 11.75
N SER A 100 1.77 42.74 12.59
CA SER A 100 0.32 42.72 12.44
C SER A 100 -0.12 44.11 12.84
N SER A 101 -0.04 45.01 11.86
CA SER A 101 -0.81 46.23 11.89
C SER A 101 -2.28 45.84 12.00
N ARG A 102 -2.81 45.98 13.23
CA ARG A 102 -4.23 46.00 13.58
C ARG A 102 -5.02 44.72 13.29
N ILE A 103 -4.97 43.74 14.19
CA ILE A 103 -6.14 42.91 14.46
C ILE A 103 -6.24 42.75 15.98
N GLY A 104 -7.43 43.02 16.51
CA GLY A 104 -7.70 43.35 17.91
C GLY A 104 -7.23 42.33 18.94
N GLU A 105 -7.27 42.77 20.20
CA GLU A 105 -7.02 41.97 21.40
C GLU A 105 -7.60 40.56 21.25
N VAL A 106 -6.71 39.58 21.09
CA VAL A 106 -7.08 38.18 21.24
C VAL A 106 -7.25 37.97 22.74
N PRO A 107 -8.44 37.59 23.23
CA PRO A 107 -8.64 37.40 24.66
C PRO A 107 -7.77 36.23 25.09
N VAL A 108 -6.78 36.53 25.94
CA VAL A 108 -5.96 35.52 26.62
C VAL A 108 -6.91 34.78 27.56
N LYS A 109 -7.35 33.59 27.15
CA LYS A 109 -8.11 32.71 28.03
C LYS A 109 -7.12 32.16 29.04
N ASP A 110 -7.15 32.75 30.24
CA ASP A 110 -6.39 32.31 31.38
C ASP A 110 -6.85 30.89 31.75
N TYR A 111 -6.11 29.91 31.25
CA TYR A 111 -6.24 28.53 31.73
C TYR A 111 -5.61 28.52 33.11
N GLY A 112 -6.39 28.93 34.11
CA GLY A 112 -6.02 28.89 35.51
C GLY A 112 -5.56 27.49 35.88
N ILE A 113 -4.24 27.31 35.92
CA ILE A 113 -3.60 26.16 36.56
C ILE A 113 -3.89 26.33 38.05
N LYS A 114 -4.97 25.69 38.50
CA LYS A 114 -5.24 25.56 39.94
C LYS A 114 -4.09 24.74 40.52
N ASN A 115 -3.26 25.39 41.32
CA ASN A 115 -2.19 24.72 42.05
C ASN A 115 -2.84 23.67 42.96
N ASN A 116 -2.41 22.42 42.81
CA ASN A 116 -2.88 21.25 43.58
C ASN A 116 -2.43 21.28 45.06
N GLU A 117 -2.34 22.46 45.67
CA GLU A 117 -2.00 22.66 47.08
C GLU A 117 -3.23 22.99 47.94
N GLU A 118 -4.38 23.34 47.36
CA GLU A 118 -5.62 23.57 48.12
C GLU A 118 -6.45 22.31 48.43
N LEU A 119 -6.12 21.14 47.86
CA LEU A 119 -6.86 19.90 48.18
C LEU A 119 -6.35 19.17 49.43
N HIS A 120 -5.17 19.49 49.96
CA HIS A 120 -4.61 18.81 51.14
C HIS A 120 -4.84 19.54 52.47
N ALA A 121 -5.27 20.80 52.48
CA ALA A 121 -5.55 21.53 53.72
C ALA A 121 -7.00 21.33 54.24
N LYS A 122 -7.92 20.84 53.40
CA LYS A 122 -9.34 20.65 53.78
C LYS A 122 -9.72 19.22 54.21
N GLY A 123 -8.74 18.33 54.36
CA GLY A 123 -8.92 16.97 54.88
C GLY A 123 -8.56 16.80 56.37
N ALA A 124 -8.11 17.86 57.05
CA ALA A 124 -7.65 17.80 58.45
C ALA A 124 -8.47 18.70 59.41
N GLN A 125 -9.65 19.14 58.99
CA GLN A 125 -10.65 19.77 59.87
C GLN A 125 -12.02 19.15 59.54
N ALA A 126 -12.19 17.90 59.94
CA ALA A 126 -13.47 17.24 60.17
C ALA A 126 -13.42 16.64 61.58
#